data_AF-A0A6V7KCX6-F1
#
_entry.id   AF-A0A6V7KCX6-F1
#
_cell.length_a   1.000
_cell.length_b   1.000
_cell.length_c   1.000
_cell.angle_alpha   90.00
_cell.angle_beta   90.00
_cell.angle_gamma   90.00
#
_symmetry.space_group_name_H-M   'P 1'
#
loop_
_entity.id
_entity.type
_entity.pdbx_description
1 polymer ?
#
loop_
_entity_poly.entity_id
_entity_poly.type
_entity_poly.pdbx_seq_one_letter_code
_entity_poly.pdbx_strand_id
1 'polypeptide(L)'
;MFAGSTGLGTKVSSTLQDFGDGSLNSSSRALDVAISGNGFFRVQDSSGSVYFSRNGQFTLDGATRNIVNMQGMQLTGYPVVGTPPVIQQGADP
;
A
#
# COMPACT_ATOMS: atom_id res chain seq x y z
N MET A 1 26.85 54.04 7.77
CA MET A 1 27.10 52.62 7.44
C MET A 1 26.18 51.80 8.33
N PHE A 2 25.18 51.13 7.76
CA PHE A 2 24.12 50.48 8.54
C PHE A 2 24.66 49.23 9.26
N ALA A 3 24.27 49.12 10.53
CA ALA A 3 24.61 48.04 11.46
C ALA A 3 24.04 46.69 10.98
N GLY A 4 24.69 45.61 11.44
CA GLY A 4 24.64 44.25 10.90
C GLY A 4 23.26 43.66 10.61
N SER A 5 23.16 42.93 9.49
CA SER A 5 22.02 42.07 9.19
C SER A 5 22.00 40.88 10.16
N THR A 6 21.20 40.96 11.21
CA THR A 6 21.01 39.83 12.13
C THR A 6 20.20 38.74 11.42
N GLY A 7 20.76 37.53 11.29
CA GLY A 7 20.08 36.40 10.67
C GLY A 7 18.87 35.92 11.50
N LEU A 8 17.74 35.64 10.84
CA LEU A 8 16.46 35.27 11.45
C LEU A 8 16.30 33.76 11.75
N GLY A 9 17.40 33.00 11.71
CA GLY A 9 17.41 31.54 11.90
C GLY A 9 16.93 30.76 10.67
N THR A 10 16.63 29.47 10.87
CA THR A 10 16.20 28.53 9.82
C THR A 10 14.91 27.81 10.21
N LYS A 11 14.08 27.45 9.24
CA LYS A 11 12.87 26.62 9.43
C LYS A 11 12.90 25.40 8.52
N VAL A 12 12.26 24.31 8.95
CA VAL A 12 12.02 23.14 8.08
C VAL A 12 11.10 23.56 6.94
N SER A 13 11.48 23.24 5.69
CA SER A 13 10.67 23.55 4.50
C SER A 13 9.57 22.51 4.28
N SER A 14 9.93 21.22 4.32
CA SER A 14 9.01 20.10 4.16
C SER A 14 9.69 18.78 4.55
N THR A 15 8.87 17.74 4.75
CA THR A 15 9.31 16.35 4.82
C THR A 15 8.81 15.64 3.57
N LEU A 16 9.70 15.00 2.82
CA LEU A 16 9.38 14.26 1.59
C LEU A 16 9.72 12.79 1.80
N GLN A 17 8.83 11.91 1.33
CA GLN A 17 9.10 10.49 1.31
C GLN A 17 9.76 10.11 -0.02
N ASP A 18 10.83 9.32 0.06
CA ASP A 18 11.42 8.68 -1.11
C ASP A 18 10.67 7.39 -1.42
N PHE A 19 10.14 7.28 -2.64
CA PHE A 19 9.40 6.12 -3.13
C PHE A 19 10.19 5.32 -4.18
N GLY A 20 11.52 5.52 -4.25
CA GLY A 20 12.40 4.65 -5.04
C GLY A 20 12.27 3.18 -4.65
N ASP A 21 12.47 2.29 -5.62
CA ASP A 21 12.41 0.86 -5.37
C ASP A 21 13.59 0.39 -4.51
N GLY A 22 13.30 -0.49 -3.55
CA GLY A 22 14.31 -1.26 -2.85
C GLY A 22 14.68 -2.54 -3.60
N SER A 23 15.72 -3.24 -3.12
CA SER A 23 16.07 -4.56 -3.65
C SER A 23 14.97 -5.59 -3.35
N LEU A 24 14.51 -6.31 -4.39
CA LEU A 24 13.59 -7.42 -4.23
C LEU A 24 14.33 -8.68 -3.78
N ASN A 25 13.84 -9.31 -2.71
CA ASN A 25 14.33 -10.59 -2.21
C ASN A 25 13.23 -11.64 -2.33
N SER A 26 13.56 -12.81 -2.86
CA SER A 26 12.61 -13.91 -3.01
C SER A 26 12.20 -14.50 -1.66
N SER A 27 10.91 -14.83 -1.53
CA SER A 27 10.32 -15.48 -0.37
C SER A 27 9.84 -16.89 -0.74
N SER A 28 9.86 -17.82 0.22
CA SER A 28 9.25 -19.15 0.05
C SER A 28 7.75 -19.19 0.38
N ARG A 29 7.14 -18.07 0.76
CA ARG A 29 5.70 -17.98 1.08
C ARG A 29 4.92 -17.56 -0.16
N ALA A 30 3.90 -18.33 -0.51
CA ALA A 30 3.11 -18.12 -1.73
C ALA A 30 2.36 -16.79 -1.81
N LEU A 31 2.05 -16.17 -0.66
CA LEU A 31 1.31 -14.90 -0.57
C LEU A 31 2.22 -13.69 -0.32
N ASP A 32 3.54 -13.85 -0.45
CA ASP A 32 4.45 -12.73 -0.43
C ASP A 32 4.61 -12.19 -1.85
N VAL A 33 4.18 -10.94 -2.03
CA VAL A 33 4.23 -10.25 -3.31
C VAL A 33 4.93 -8.90 -3.13
N ALA A 34 5.61 -8.46 -4.17
CA ALA A 34 6.24 -7.16 -4.21
C ALA A 34 5.91 -6.44 -5.51
N ILE A 35 5.75 -5.13 -5.44
CA ILE A 35 5.54 -4.29 -6.62
C ILE A 35 6.93 -3.79 -7.05
N SER A 36 7.28 -4.00 -8.31
CA SER A 36 8.41 -3.32 -8.96
C SER A 36 7.87 -2.09 -9.69
N GLY A 37 8.48 -0.93 -9.44
CA GLY A 37 8.01 0.36 -9.93
C GLY A 37 6.88 0.96 -9.08
N ASN A 38 6.20 1.94 -9.66
CA ASN A 38 5.18 2.73 -8.97
C ASN A 38 3.90 1.91 -8.67
N GLY A 39 3.31 2.11 -7.50
CA GLY A 39 1.99 1.55 -7.15
C GLY A 39 1.89 1.13 -5.69
N PHE A 40 0.68 0.82 -5.24
CA PHE A 40 0.40 0.36 -3.88
C PHE A 40 -0.66 -0.74 -3.90
N PHE A 41 -0.62 -1.60 -2.89
CA PHE A 41 -1.74 -2.48 -2.57
C PHE A 41 -2.82 -1.65 -1.87
N ARG A 42 -4.06 -1.78 -2.34
CA ARG A 42 -5.25 -1.21 -1.68
C ARG A 42 -5.77 -2.23 -0.67
N VAL A 43 -5.88 -1.82 0.59
CA VAL A 43 -6.38 -2.66 1.67
C VAL A 43 -7.52 -1.96 2.41
N GLN A 44 -8.43 -2.73 2.98
CA GLN A 44 -9.60 -2.22 3.69
C GLN A 44 -9.65 -2.79 5.11
N ASP A 45 -9.91 -1.94 6.09
CA ASP A 45 -10.16 -2.40 7.46
C ASP A 45 -11.59 -2.91 7.65
N SER A 46 -11.91 -3.41 8.84
CA SER A 46 -13.25 -3.91 9.17
C SER A 46 -14.33 -2.82 9.24
N SER A 47 -13.93 -1.54 9.30
CA SER A 47 -14.85 -0.40 9.26
C SER A 47 -15.19 0.04 7.84
N GLY A 48 -14.49 -0.50 6.84
CA GLY A 48 -14.61 -0.13 5.44
C GLY A 48 -13.63 0.95 4.97
N SER A 49 -12.75 1.43 5.86
CA SER A 49 -11.76 2.48 5.53
C SER A 49 -10.66 1.92 4.65
N VAL A 50 -10.27 2.70 3.64
CA VAL A 50 -9.29 2.31 2.61
C VAL A 50 -7.90 2.84 2.93
N TYR A 51 -6.89 1.98 2.80
CA TYR A 51 -5.49 2.29 3.00
C TYR A 51 -4.63 1.78 1.84
N PHE A 52 -3.42 2.32 1.73
CA PHE A 52 -2.44 1.96 0.70
C PHE A 52 -1.13 1.50 1.34
N SER A 53 -0.58 0.38 0.87
CA SER A 53 0.64 -0.23 1.43
C SER A 53 1.59 -0.72 0.33
N ARG A 54 2.91 -0.63 0.58
CA ARG A 54 3.94 -1.34 -0.19
C ARG A 54 4.36 -2.67 0.43
N ASN A 55 3.99 -2.91 1.69
CA ASN A 55 4.24 -4.19 2.34
C ASN A 55 3.26 -5.23 1.77
N GLY A 56 3.79 -6.18 0.99
CA GLY A 56 3.02 -7.27 0.39
C GLY A 56 3.16 -8.60 1.13
N GLN A 57 3.42 -8.55 2.45
CA GLN A 57 3.32 -9.71 3.32
C GLN A 57 1.85 -9.99 3.64
N PHE A 58 1.26 -10.96 2.94
CA PHE A 58 -0.14 -11.35 3.14
C PHE A 58 -0.29 -12.77 3.70
N THR A 59 -1.48 -13.07 4.23
CA THR A 59 -1.89 -14.39 4.69
C THR A 59 -3.38 -14.60 4.38
N LEU A 60 -3.85 -15.85 4.48
CA LEU A 60 -5.29 -16.13 4.49
C LEU A 60 -5.84 -15.94 5.90
N ASP A 61 -6.98 -15.27 6.00
CA ASP A 61 -7.78 -15.30 7.21
C ASP A 61 -8.39 -16.69 7.41
N GLY A 62 -8.32 -17.20 8.65
CA GLY A 62 -8.75 -18.56 8.98
C GLY A 62 -10.26 -18.77 8.88
N ALA A 63 -11.05 -17.73 9.16
CA ALA A 63 -12.51 -17.81 9.18
C ALA A 63 -13.12 -17.56 7.80
N THR A 64 -12.71 -16.49 7.11
CA THR A 64 -13.30 -16.04 5.84
C THR A 64 -12.55 -16.54 4.61
N ARG A 65 -11.31 -17.01 4.76
CA ARG A 65 -10.38 -17.29 3.65
C ARG A 65 -10.08 -16.08 2.78
N ASN A 66 -10.32 -14.86 3.25
CA ASN A 66 -9.91 -13.64 2.58
C ASN A 66 -8.38 -13.46 2.68
N ILE A 67 -7.79 -12.77 1.70
CA ILE A 67 -6.38 -12.37 1.78
C ILE A 67 -6.28 -11.14 2.67
N VAL A 68 -5.49 -11.23 3.73
CA VAL A 68 -5.30 -10.15 4.71
C VAL A 68 -3.83 -9.85 4.93
N ASN A 69 -3.50 -8.61 5.28
CA ASN A 69 -2.16 -8.26 5.74
C ASN A 69 -1.94 -8.66 7.21
N MET A 70 -0.73 -8.41 7.72
CA MET A 70 -0.36 -8.74 9.11
C MET A 70 -1.13 -7.94 10.18
N GLN A 71 -1.87 -6.90 9.79
CA GLN A 71 -2.75 -6.11 10.65
C GLN A 71 -4.22 -6.54 10.55
N GLY A 72 -4.54 -7.56 9.73
CA GLY A 72 -5.90 -8.06 9.55
C GLY A 72 -6.75 -7.27 8.54
N MET A 73 -6.16 -6.31 7.81
CA MET A 73 -6.86 -5.57 6.75
C MET A 73 -6.92 -6.41 5.47
N GLN A 74 -8.08 -6.41 4.81
CA GLN A 74 -8.35 -7.22 3.62
C GLN A 74 -7.73 -6.59 2.38
N LEU A 75 -7.06 -7.40 1.55
CA LEU A 75 -6.59 -7.00 0.23
C LEU A 75 -7.77 -6.95 -0.74
N THR A 76 -8.00 -5.78 -1.33
CA THR A 76 -9.15 -5.53 -2.22
C THR A 76 -8.81 -5.81 -3.69
N GLY A 77 -9.81 -6.03 -4.53
CA GLY A 77 -9.63 -6.36 -5.95
C GLY A 77 -10.95 -6.66 -6.68
N TYR A 78 -10.87 -6.77 -8.00
CA TYR A 78 -12.06 -7.01 -8.82
C TYR A 78 -12.57 -8.46 -8.70
N PRO A 79 -13.86 -8.66 -8.41
CA PRO A 79 -14.42 -10.00 -8.29
C PRO A 79 -14.57 -10.67 -9.67
N VAL A 80 -14.60 -11.99 -9.64
CA VAL A 80 -14.96 -12.84 -10.79
C VAL A 80 -16.46 -13.14 -10.73
N VAL A 81 -17.17 -12.91 -11.83
CA VAL A 81 -18.63 -13.11 -11.92
C VAL A 81 -19.03 -13.89 -13.18
N GLY A 82 -20.25 -14.41 -13.21
CA GLY A 82 -20.87 -15.01 -14.40
C GLY A 82 -20.50 -16.47 -14.69
N THR A 83 -21.06 -17.00 -15.77
CA THR A 83 -20.78 -18.34 -16.32
C THR A 83 -20.83 -18.24 -17.85
N PRO A 84 -19.69 -18.20 -18.57
CA PRO A 84 -18.32 -18.41 -18.11
C PRO A 84 -17.76 -17.26 -17.23
N PRO A 85 -16.71 -17.52 -16.42
CA PRO A 85 -16.16 -16.53 -15.48
C PRO A 85 -15.52 -15.34 -16.20
N VAL A 86 -15.90 -14.12 -15.80
CA VAL A 86 -15.33 -12.85 -16.28
C VAL A 86 -14.98 -11.94 -15.11
N ILE A 87 -13.92 -11.12 -15.27
CA ILE A 87 -13.54 -10.11 -14.27
C ILE A 87 -14.50 -8.94 -14.36
N GLN A 88 -15.11 -8.54 -13.24
CA GLN A 88 -15.95 -7.36 -13.18
C GLN A 88 -15.10 -6.09 -13.05
N GLN A 89 -14.44 -5.71 -14.15
CA GLN A 89 -13.64 -4.50 -14.22
C GLN A 89 -14.56 -3.26 -14.11
N GLY A 90 -14.22 -2.33 -13.21
CA GLY A 90 -14.96 -1.07 -13.00
C GLY A 90 -15.91 -1.04 -11.78
N ALA A 91 -16.01 -2.12 -11.00
CA ALA A 91 -16.58 -2.06 -9.65
C ALA A 91 -15.65 -1.27 -8.70
N ASP A 92 -16.12 -0.89 -7.51
CA ASP A 92 -15.17 -0.50 -6.45
C ASP A 92 -14.41 -1.78 -6.06
N PRO A 93 -13.08 -1.83 -6.27
CA PRO A 93 -12.29 -3.01 -5.95
C PRO A 93 -12.35 -3.36 -4.46
#